data_AF-A0A150QXK8-F1
#
_entry.id   AF-A0A150QXK8-F1
#
_cell.length_a   1.000
_cell.length_b   1.000
_cell.length_c   1.000
_cell.angle_alpha   90.00
_cell.angle_beta   90.00
_cell.angle_gamma   90.00
#
_symmetry.space_group_name_H-M   'P 1'
#
loop_
_entity.id
_entity.type
_entity.pdbx_description
1 polymer ?
#
loop_
_entity_poly.entity_id
_entity_poly.type
_entity_poly.pdbx_seq_one_letter_code
_entity_poly.pdbx_strand_id
1 'polypeptide(L)'
;APADAAAWADVQPILTARCAPCHTSGAMPAGGYKIDYASSQLDADFRACKGEGLSKGACSLKRVLDGSMPGGMAGCTGDPARDAGNAKCLTAAEHETLKSWVEGGELP
;
A
#
# COMPACT_ATOMS: atom_id res chain seq x y z
N ALA A 1 -0.40 -16.81 11.05
CA ALA A 1 0.49 -15.64 10.89
C ALA A 1 1.75 -15.88 11.69
N PRO A 2 2.94 -15.47 11.22
CA PRO A 2 4.12 -15.40 12.06
C PRO A 2 3.85 -14.44 13.24
N ALA A 3 4.40 -14.74 14.42
CA ALA A 3 4.10 -14.02 15.65
C ALA A 3 4.57 -12.54 15.67
N ASP A 4 5.32 -12.11 14.65
CA ASP A 4 5.89 -10.76 14.50
C ASP A 4 5.46 -10.07 13.18
N ALA A 5 4.36 -10.50 12.56
CA ALA A 5 3.83 -9.76 11.42
C ALA A 5 3.39 -8.35 11.83
N ALA A 6 3.69 -7.36 10.98
CA ALA A 6 3.17 -6.01 11.17
C ALA A 6 1.63 -6.02 11.24
N ALA A 7 1.08 -5.11 12.04
CA ALA A 7 -0.35 -4.89 12.21
C ALA A 7 -0.80 -3.62 11.48
N TRP A 8 -2.12 -3.42 11.37
CA TRP A 8 -2.66 -2.21 10.75
C TRP A 8 -2.16 -0.93 11.44
N ALA A 9 -1.95 -0.97 12.76
CA ALA A 9 -1.37 0.13 13.53
C ALA A 9 0.02 0.57 13.02
N ASP A 10 0.80 -0.34 12.43
CA ASP A 10 2.11 -0.06 11.84
C ASP A 10 1.99 0.47 10.41
N VAL A 11 0.99 0.00 9.66
CA VAL A 11 0.78 0.32 8.24
C VAL A 11 0.03 1.63 8.04
N GLN A 12 -0.98 1.92 8.85
CA GLN A 12 -1.85 3.09 8.70
C GLN A 12 -1.07 4.41 8.66
N PRO A 13 -0.05 4.66 9.53
CA PRO A 13 0.72 5.89 9.47
C PRO A 13 1.47 6.05 8.15
N ILE A 14 2.01 4.96 7.59
CA ILE A 14 2.72 4.95 6.30
C ILE A 14 1.77 5.31 5.17
N LEU A 15 0.62 4.62 5.09
CA LEU A 15 -0.39 4.90 4.06
C LEU A 15 -0.90 6.34 4.17
N THR A 16 -1.14 6.82 5.39
CA THR A 16 -1.59 8.20 5.62
C THR A 16 -0.56 9.22 5.15
N ALA A 17 0.72 9.00 5.43
CA ALA A 17 1.78 9.91 5.02
C ALA A 17 2.04 9.91 3.51
N ARG A 18 1.91 8.77 2.84
CA ARG A 18 2.34 8.57 1.45
C ARG A 18 1.20 8.57 0.43
N CYS A 19 0.02 8.10 0.82
CA CYS A 19 -1.08 7.79 -0.10
C CYS A 19 -2.29 8.71 0.06
N ALA A 20 -2.45 9.36 1.23
CA ALA A 20 -3.60 10.21 1.55
C ALA A 20 -3.89 11.36 0.57
N PRO A 21 -2.92 11.94 -0.17
CA PRO A 21 -3.23 12.96 -1.17
C PRO A 21 -4.24 12.50 -2.24
N CYS A 22 -4.32 11.19 -2.53
CA CYS A 22 -5.26 10.63 -3.51
C CYS A 22 -6.21 9.60 -2.88
N HIS A 23 -5.76 8.86 -1.87
CA HIS A 23 -6.51 7.80 -1.19
C HIS A 23 -7.09 8.31 0.12
N THR A 24 -8.04 9.24 0.02
CA THR A 24 -8.57 9.93 1.20
C THR A 24 -9.50 9.05 2.04
N SER A 25 -9.78 9.50 3.27
CA SER A 25 -10.89 8.99 4.10
C SER A 25 -12.27 9.55 3.71
N GLY A 26 -12.34 10.39 2.68
CA GLY A 26 -13.55 11.04 2.20
C GLY A 26 -14.40 10.17 1.28
N ALA A 27 -15.44 10.78 0.70
CA ALA A 27 -16.46 10.08 -0.09
C ALA A 27 -15.98 9.53 -1.45
N MET A 28 -14.83 9.99 -1.97
CA MET A 28 -14.32 9.56 -3.28
C MET A 28 -12.80 9.34 -3.27
N PRO A 29 -12.30 8.27 -2.61
CA PRO A 29 -10.89 7.90 -2.73
C PRO A 29 -10.55 7.43 -4.15
N ALA A 30 -9.35 7.75 -4.63
CA ALA A 30 -8.86 7.27 -5.91
C ALA A 30 -8.89 5.72 -5.95
N GLY A 31 -9.41 5.16 -7.05
CA GLY A 31 -9.54 3.71 -7.21
C GLY A 31 -10.40 3.03 -6.14
N GLY A 32 -11.23 3.78 -5.40
CA GLY A 32 -12.09 3.23 -4.35
C GLY A 32 -11.35 2.74 -3.11
N TYR A 33 -10.06 3.06 -2.94
CA TYR A 33 -9.28 2.63 -1.77
C TYR A 33 -9.17 3.74 -0.73
N LYS A 34 -9.92 3.60 0.35
CA LYS A 34 -9.89 4.46 1.52
C LYS A 34 -8.79 3.98 2.48
N ILE A 35 -8.03 4.90 3.08
CA ILE A 35 -7.03 4.54 4.11
C ILE A 35 -7.73 4.29 5.44
N ASP A 36 -8.36 3.13 5.54
CA ASP A 36 -8.81 2.51 6.78
C ASP A 36 -8.71 0.98 6.64
N TYR A 37 -8.71 0.29 7.78
CA TYR A 37 -8.57 -1.15 7.80
C TYR A 37 -9.69 -1.86 7.03
N ALA A 38 -10.94 -1.45 7.25
CA ALA A 38 -12.08 -2.11 6.60
C ALA A 38 -11.99 -2.05 5.07
N SER A 39 -11.58 -0.91 4.51
CA SER A 39 -11.38 -0.75 3.08
C SER A 39 -10.18 -1.51 2.55
N SER A 40 -9.13 -1.72 3.35
CA SER A 40 -7.97 -2.49 2.91
C SER A 40 -8.32 -3.96 2.72
N GLN A 41 -9.27 -4.49 3.50
CA GLN A 41 -9.75 -5.87 3.42
C GLN A 41 -10.72 -6.15 2.27
N LEU A 42 -11.25 -5.13 1.59
CA LEU A 42 -12.16 -5.32 0.46
C LEU A 42 -11.42 -5.83 -0.78
N ASP A 43 -12.13 -6.52 -1.68
CA ASP A 43 -11.59 -6.93 -2.98
C ASP A 43 -11.03 -5.74 -3.77
N ALA A 44 -9.90 -5.95 -4.43
CA ALA A 44 -9.31 -4.94 -5.30
C ALA A 44 -10.16 -4.69 -6.56
N ASP A 45 -10.33 -3.41 -6.91
CA ASP A 45 -11.01 -3.00 -8.13
C ASP A 45 -10.08 -2.96 -9.36
N PHE A 46 -8.76 -2.84 -9.12
CA PHE A 46 -7.76 -2.81 -10.19
C PHE A 46 -7.67 -4.18 -10.89
N ARG A 47 -7.91 -4.21 -12.21
CA ARG A 47 -8.08 -5.44 -13.00
C ARG A 47 -7.01 -6.50 -12.76
N ALA A 48 -5.73 -6.12 -12.66
CA ALA A 48 -4.64 -7.09 -12.47
C ALA A 48 -4.70 -7.74 -11.08
N CYS A 49 -5.00 -6.96 -10.03
CA CYS A 49 -5.17 -7.47 -8.67
C CYS A 49 -6.47 -8.28 -8.52
N LYS A 50 -7.56 -7.79 -9.15
CA LYS A 50 -8.86 -8.45 -9.13
C LYS A 50 -8.81 -9.85 -9.73
N GLY A 51 -8.09 -10.01 -10.84
CA GLY A 51 -7.89 -11.32 -11.50
C GLY A 51 -7.13 -12.32 -10.64
N GLU A 52 -6.39 -11.83 -9.64
CA GLU A 52 -5.62 -12.64 -8.67
C GLU A 52 -6.36 -12.80 -7.32
N GLY A 53 -7.54 -12.21 -7.16
CA GLY A 53 -8.31 -12.26 -5.92
C GLY A 53 -7.67 -11.50 -4.76
N LEU A 54 -6.85 -10.48 -5.03
CA LEU A 54 -6.20 -9.69 -3.99
C LEU A 54 -7.18 -8.71 -3.33
N SER A 55 -6.97 -8.47 -2.04
CA SER A 55 -7.56 -7.35 -1.31
C SER A 55 -6.98 -6.01 -1.80
N LYS A 56 -7.61 -4.89 -1.42
CA LYS A 56 -7.10 -3.54 -1.71
C LYS A 56 -5.76 -3.28 -1.02
N GLY A 57 -5.56 -3.79 0.19
CA GLY A 57 -4.30 -3.72 0.92
C GLY A 57 -3.18 -4.46 0.19
N ALA A 58 -3.37 -5.75 -0.12
CA ALA A 58 -2.41 -6.53 -0.90
C ALA A 58 -2.16 -5.94 -2.30
N CYS A 59 -3.21 -5.44 -2.97
CA CYS A 59 -3.06 -4.75 -4.24
C CYS A 59 -2.24 -3.46 -4.13
N SER A 60 -2.38 -2.70 -3.04
CA SER A 60 -1.61 -1.48 -2.82
C SER A 60 -0.11 -1.76 -2.77
N LEU A 61 0.31 -2.82 -2.06
CA LEU A 61 1.71 -3.26 -2.03
C LEU A 61 2.19 -3.64 -3.44
N LYS A 62 1.42 -4.45 -4.18
CA LYS A 62 1.78 -4.85 -5.55
C LYS A 62 2.02 -3.64 -6.46
N ARG A 63 1.15 -2.64 -6.37
CA ARG A 63 1.21 -1.41 -7.16
C ARG A 63 2.35 -0.47 -6.74
N VAL A 64 2.76 -0.52 -5.48
CA VAL A 64 3.96 0.17 -5.00
C VAL A 64 5.21 -0.51 -5.55
N LEU A 65 5.30 -1.84 -5.41
CA LEU A 65 6.48 -2.62 -5.83
C LEU A 65 6.69 -2.64 -7.35
N ASP A 66 5.62 -2.53 -8.16
CA ASP A 66 5.73 -2.42 -9.61
C ASP A 66 5.94 -0.97 -10.12
N GLY A 67 6.03 0.00 -9.20
CA GLY A 67 6.24 1.42 -9.51
C GLY A 67 5.02 2.12 -10.15
N SER A 68 3.88 1.44 -10.28
CA SER A 68 2.68 2.03 -10.86
C SER A 68 1.89 2.91 -9.89
N MET A 69 2.25 2.90 -8.60
CA MET A 69 1.81 3.84 -7.59
C MET A 69 2.98 4.48 -6.84
N PRO A 70 2.97 5.82 -6.64
CA PRO A 70 1.94 6.75 -7.11
C PRO A 70 2.07 7.02 -8.63
N GLY A 71 0.96 6.94 -9.37
CA GLY A 71 0.94 6.91 -10.83
C GLY A 71 1.64 8.11 -11.49
N GLY A 72 2.88 7.94 -11.95
CA GLY A 72 3.67 8.92 -12.71
C GLY A 72 4.05 10.21 -11.97
N MET A 73 3.55 10.44 -10.75
CA MET A 73 3.63 11.74 -10.08
C MET A 73 4.84 11.90 -9.15
N ALA A 74 5.41 10.81 -8.64
CA ALA A 74 6.53 10.86 -7.70
C ALA A 74 7.84 10.32 -8.25
N GLY A 75 7.84 9.69 -9.44
CA GLY A 75 9.06 9.08 -9.99
C GLY A 75 9.57 7.88 -9.17
N CYS A 76 8.71 7.25 -8.38
CA CYS A 76 9.05 6.04 -7.64
C CYS A 76 9.07 4.85 -8.57
N THR A 77 10.10 4.03 -8.46
CA THR A 77 10.30 2.84 -9.29
C THR A 77 9.75 1.57 -8.64
N GLY A 78 9.46 1.62 -7.34
CA GLY A 78 9.08 0.45 -6.54
C GLY A 78 10.29 -0.30 -5.96
N ASP A 79 11.50 0.14 -6.30
CA ASP A 79 12.75 -0.36 -5.75
C ASP A 79 13.31 0.66 -4.73
N PRO A 80 13.31 0.34 -3.42
CA PRO A 80 13.73 1.28 -2.39
C PRO A 80 15.23 1.61 -2.47
N ALA A 81 16.06 0.76 -3.08
CA ALA A 81 17.47 1.07 -3.29
C ALA A 81 17.66 2.16 -4.37
N ARG A 82 16.81 2.14 -5.40
CA ARG A 82 16.80 3.16 -6.47
C ARG A 82 16.09 4.43 -6.04
N ASP A 83 15.09 4.29 -5.18
CA ASP A 83 14.24 5.39 -4.72
C ASP A 83 14.80 6.10 -3.47
N ALA A 84 15.91 5.64 -2.90
CA ALA A 84 16.47 6.14 -1.63
C ALA A 84 16.74 7.66 -1.57
N GLY A 85 17.02 8.30 -2.72
CA GLY A 85 17.23 9.75 -2.81
C GLY A 85 15.95 10.57 -2.97
N ASN A 86 14.79 9.92 -3.10
CA ASN A 86 13.52 10.57 -3.38
C ASN A 86 12.61 10.51 -2.16
N ALA A 87 12.56 11.61 -1.41
CA ALA A 87 11.75 11.71 -0.19
C ALA A 87 10.24 11.50 -0.40
N LYS A 88 9.73 11.50 -1.63
CA LYS A 88 8.33 11.21 -1.94
C LYS A 88 8.02 9.72 -2.00
N CYS A 89 9.04 8.88 -2.19
CA CYS A 89 8.90 7.43 -2.25
C CYS A 89 8.98 6.82 -0.85
N LEU A 90 8.50 5.59 -0.76
CA LEU A 90 8.63 4.82 0.46
C LEU A 90 10.10 4.40 0.63
N THR A 91 10.52 4.36 1.89
CA THR A 91 11.81 3.82 2.30
C THR A 91 11.80 2.29 2.28
N ALA A 92 12.99 1.68 2.38
CA ALA A 92 13.11 0.23 2.51
C ALA A 92 12.36 -0.33 3.74
N ALA A 93 12.38 0.40 4.86
CA ALA A 93 11.66 0.02 6.06
C ALA A 93 10.14 0.08 5.86
N GLU A 94 9.63 1.13 5.20
CA GLU A 94 8.20 1.24 4.89
C GLU A 94 7.73 0.12 3.94
N HIS A 95 8.54 -0.25 2.93
CA HIS A 95 8.26 -1.41 2.08
C HIS A 95 8.17 -2.70 2.89
N GLU A 96 9.12 -2.93 3.80
CA GLU A 96 9.14 -4.13 4.61
C GLU A 96 7.94 -4.19 5.57
N THR A 97 7.52 -3.07 6.17
CA THR A 97 6.31 -3.03 7.00
C THR A 97 5.06 -3.42 6.21
N LEU A 98 4.86 -2.86 5.01
CA LEU A 98 3.74 -3.22 4.15
C LEU A 98 3.78 -4.69 3.72
N LYS A 99 4.98 -5.18 3.37
CA LYS A 99 5.19 -6.58 2.97
C LYS A 99 4.90 -7.54 4.12
N SER A 100 5.45 -7.29 5.29
CA SER A 100 5.23 -8.08 6.51
C SER A 100 3.74 -8.15 6.87
N TRP A 101 3.01 -7.04 6.75
CA TRP A 101 1.58 -7.01 7.01
C TRP A 101 0.78 -7.84 6.01
N VAL A 102 1.05 -7.72 4.69
CA VAL A 102 0.36 -8.51 3.66
C VAL A 102 0.68 -10.00 3.77
N GLU A 103 1.96 -10.37 3.94
CA GLU A 103 2.39 -11.76 4.13
C GLU A 103 1.90 -12.35 5.46
N GLY A 104 1.69 -11.49 6.46
CA GLY A 104 1.12 -11.81 7.75
C GLY A 104 -0.39 -12.07 7.76
N GLY A 105 -1.07 -11.82 6.65
CA GLY A 105 -2.54 -11.96 6.53
C GLY A 105 -3.31 -10.70 6.89
N GLU A 106 -2.70 -9.53 6.70
CA GLU A 106 -3.32 -8.21 6.83
C GLU A 106 -3.98 -7.98 8.20
N LEU A 107 -3.22 -8.24 9.28
CA LEU A 107 -3.69 -8.17 10.66
C LEU A 107 -4.21 -6.77 11.06
N PRO A 108 -5.20 -6.66 11.96
CA PRO A 108 -5.73 -5.40 12.47
C PRO A 108 -4.79 -4.67 13.43
#